data_AF-A0A938B9A2-F1
#
_entry.id   AF-A0A938B9A2-F1
#
_cell.length_a   1.000
_cell.length_b   1.000
_cell.length_c   1.000
_cell.angle_alpha   90.00
_cell.angle_beta   90.00
_cell.angle_gamma   90.00
#
_symmetry.space_group_name_H-M   'P 1'
#
loop_
_entity.id
_entity.type
_entity.pdbx_description
1 polymer ?
#
loop_
_entity_poly.entity_id
_entity_poly.type
_entity_poly.pdbx_seq_one_letter_code
_entity_poly.pdbx_strand_id
1 'polypeptide(L)'
;MRTVYIEPLPIRRIDFTNPVEKSQHDELAALADKMLHLNKRLHNELEQMTFLQICDEINPNRLPLKGMGDRFRIAITDSKRKKLTSQVIETFELGDGELGLKDDKLTARIQADETAISFLRAYLAHIEAETLDTLNAEYPKLEEKIRNLPVPDLTIEEMSQALSRWEEIEKEKESLVREIQDTDNLIDAKVFRLYGLEREEIVTVLDSLGTEEEIKTDILNKWERETEG
;
A
#
# COMPACT_ATOMS: atom_id res chain seq x y z
N MET A 1 33.28 34.65 8.89
CA MET A 1 32.03 33.93 9.19
C MET A 1 31.44 34.53 10.46
N ARG A 2 30.17 34.94 10.46
CA ARG A 2 29.47 35.42 11.66
C ARG A 2 28.92 34.21 12.39
N THR A 3 29.40 33.95 13.60
CA THR A 3 28.78 33.00 14.54
C THR A 3 27.48 33.62 15.06
N VAL A 4 26.33 33.05 14.66
CA VAL A 4 25.05 33.35 15.29
C VAL A 4 25.00 32.54 16.58
N TYR A 5 25.04 33.23 17.72
CA TYR A 5 24.76 32.60 19.01
C TYR A 5 23.25 32.33 19.07
N ILE A 6 22.86 31.08 18.88
CA ILE A 6 21.52 30.61 19.20
C ILE A 6 21.53 30.43 20.72
N GLU A 7 20.68 31.16 21.43
CA GLU A 7 20.46 30.91 22.86
C GLU A 7 20.12 29.42 23.03
N PRO A 8 20.63 28.75 24.08
CA PRO A 8 20.32 27.34 24.30
C PRO A 8 18.81 27.20 24.33
N LEU A 9 18.27 26.44 23.35
CA LEU A 9 16.84 26.18 23.28
C LEU A 9 16.39 25.65 24.65
N PRO A 10 15.29 26.18 25.22
CA PRO A 10 14.78 25.71 26.51
C PRO A 10 14.18 24.31 26.35
N ILE A 11 15.04 23.30 26.22
CA ILE A 11 14.64 21.90 26.18
C ILE A 11 14.48 21.46 27.63
N ARG A 12 13.24 21.19 28.04
CA ARG A 12 12.95 20.60 29.35
C ARG A 12 13.74 19.29 29.50
N ARG A 13 14.52 19.18 30.58
CA ARG A 13 15.20 17.93 30.92
C ARG A 13 14.24 17.02 31.67
N ILE A 14 14.12 15.79 31.20
CA ILE A 14 13.38 14.73 31.88
C ILE A 14 14.14 14.35 33.15
N ASP A 15 13.47 14.38 34.29
CA ASP A 15 13.99 13.97 35.58
C ASP A 15 13.63 12.52 35.88
N PHE A 16 14.56 11.61 35.63
CA PHE A 16 14.40 10.18 35.92
C PHE A 16 14.34 9.85 37.43
N THR A 17 14.64 10.81 38.31
CA THR A 17 14.45 10.66 39.75
C THR A 17 13.00 10.94 40.17
N ASN A 18 12.23 11.67 39.34
CA ASN A 18 10.80 11.82 39.49
C ASN A 18 10.09 10.55 39.01
N PRO A 19 9.39 9.82 39.89
CA PRO A 19 8.72 8.56 39.53
C PRO A 19 7.64 8.74 38.45
N VAL A 20 7.01 9.91 38.36
CA VAL A 20 5.98 10.19 37.34
C VAL A 20 6.60 10.30 35.96
N GLU A 21 7.65 11.11 35.81
CA GLU A 21 8.34 11.30 34.53
C GLU A 21 9.03 10.01 34.07
N LYS A 22 9.59 9.24 35.03
CA LYS A 22 10.14 7.92 34.73
C LYS A 22 9.07 6.96 34.21
N SER A 23 7.89 6.91 34.82
CA SER A 23 6.79 6.06 34.35
C SER A 23 6.33 6.44 32.93
N GLN A 24 6.19 7.73 32.65
CA GLN A 24 5.83 8.24 31.33
C GLN A 24 6.88 7.87 30.28
N HIS A 25 8.16 7.97 30.63
CA HIS A 25 9.25 7.53 29.76
C HIS A 25 9.21 6.01 29.50
N ASP A 26 9.01 5.21 30.55
CA ASP A 26 8.96 3.74 30.42
C ASP A 26 7.78 3.30 29.54
N GLU A 27 6.63 3.99 29.62
CA GLU A 27 5.49 3.80 28.71
C GLU A 27 5.83 4.17 27.26
N LEU A 28 6.49 5.31 27.05
CA LEU A 28 6.95 5.71 25.71
C LEU A 28 7.92 4.70 25.10
N ALA A 29 8.85 4.17 25.90
CA ALA A 29 9.77 3.13 25.45
C ALA A 29 9.02 1.85 25.03
N ALA A 30 8.01 1.43 25.80
CA ALA A 30 7.18 0.29 25.46
C ALA A 30 6.36 0.50 24.16
N LEU A 31 5.85 1.71 23.94
CA LEU A 31 5.15 2.05 22.69
C LEU A 31 6.10 2.09 21.49
N ALA A 32 7.32 2.60 21.67
CA ALA A 32 8.34 2.58 20.63
C ALA A 32 8.74 1.14 20.24
N ASP A 33 8.87 0.25 21.23
CA ASP A 33 9.10 -1.18 20.98
C ASP A 33 7.92 -1.83 20.23
N LYS A 34 6.68 -1.49 20.60
CA LYS A 34 5.47 -1.93 19.90
C LYS A 34 5.48 -1.46 18.44
N MET A 35 5.72 -0.17 18.19
CA MET A 35 5.81 0.40 16.85
C MET A 35 6.89 -0.29 16.01
N LEU A 36 8.08 -0.54 16.59
CA LEU A 36 9.14 -1.25 15.91
C LEU A 36 8.72 -2.68 15.52
N HIS A 37 7.96 -3.36 16.40
CA HIS A 37 7.44 -4.69 16.10
C HIS A 37 6.39 -4.65 14.98
N LEU A 38 5.45 -3.71 15.01
CA LEU A 38 4.43 -3.54 13.98
C LEU A 38 5.05 -3.20 12.62
N ASN A 39 6.01 -2.27 12.57
CA ASN A 39 6.73 -1.90 11.35
C ASN A 39 7.52 -3.09 10.79
N LYS A 40 8.13 -3.91 11.64
CA LYS A 40 8.81 -5.13 11.19
C LYS A 40 7.83 -6.13 10.58
N ARG A 41 6.64 -6.31 11.16
CA ARG A 41 5.61 -7.20 10.60
C ARG A 41 5.12 -6.69 9.25
N LEU A 42 4.81 -5.39 9.15
CA LEU A 42 4.38 -4.77 7.90
C LEU A 42 5.43 -4.94 6.80
N HIS A 43 6.69 -4.55 7.06
CA HIS A 43 7.76 -4.57 6.05
C HIS A 43 8.30 -5.97 5.72
N ASN A 44 8.36 -6.89 6.69
CA ASN A 44 8.97 -8.20 6.45
C ASN A 44 7.95 -9.26 6.01
N GLU A 45 6.74 -9.25 6.56
CA GLU A 45 5.78 -10.35 6.37
C GLU A 45 4.80 -10.02 5.24
N LEU A 46 4.32 -8.77 5.18
CA LEU A 46 3.21 -8.44 4.29
C LEU A 46 3.64 -7.65 3.04
N GLU A 47 4.52 -6.66 3.17
CA GLU A 47 4.97 -5.87 2.01
C GLU A 47 5.77 -6.70 1.00
N GLN A 48 6.46 -7.76 1.45
CA GLN A 48 7.21 -8.62 0.55
C GLN A 48 6.31 -9.55 -0.25
N MET A 49 5.13 -9.89 0.28
CA MET A 49 4.21 -10.82 -0.35
C MET A 49 3.45 -10.10 -1.46
N THR A 50 3.76 -10.48 -2.70
CA THR A 50 3.12 -9.92 -3.90
C THR A 50 2.02 -10.84 -4.41
N PHE A 51 1.04 -10.28 -5.13
CA PHE A 51 0.00 -11.08 -5.77
C PHE A 51 0.58 -12.15 -6.69
N LEU A 52 1.70 -11.85 -7.36
CA LEU A 52 2.42 -12.79 -8.22
C LEU A 52 2.98 -13.98 -7.45
N GLN A 53 3.60 -13.75 -6.29
CA GLN A 53 4.11 -14.82 -5.44
C GLN A 53 2.98 -15.74 -4.95
N ILE A 54 1.82 -15.19 -4.59
CA ILE A 54 0.64 -16.01 -4.23
C ILE A 54 0.23 -16.90 -5.39
N CYS A 55 0.21 -16.35 -6.61
CA CYS A 55 -0.07 -17.14 -7.80
C CYS A 55 0.98 -18.23 -8.02
N ASP A 56 2.26 -17.92 -7.82
CA ASP A 56 3.38 -18.85 -7.96
C ASP A 56 3.37 -20.00 -6.96
N GLU A 57 2.94 -19.75 -5.73
CA GLU A 57 2.77 -20.78 -4.72
C GLU A 57 1.66 -21.78 -5.09
N ILE A 58 0.63 -21.33 -5.79
CA ILE A 58 -0.47 -22.18 -6.25
C ILE A 58 -0.07 -22.93 -7.52
N ASN A 59 0.39 -22.19 -8.55
CA ASN A 59 0.95 -22.78 -9.76
C ASN A 59 2.01 -21.83 -10.37
N PRO A 60 3.29 -22.24 -10.37
CA PRO A 60 4.36 -21.41 -10.92
C PRO A 60 4.36 -21.38 -12.45
N ASN A 61 3.59 -22.24 -13.11
CA ASN A 61 3.55 -22.28 -14.57
C ASN A 61 2.90 -21.01 -15.13
N ARG A 62 3.49 -20.49 -16.19
CA ARG A 62 2.96 -19.37 -16.96
C ARG A 62 2.58 -19.85 -18.34
N LEU A 63 1.46 -19.34 -18.84
CA LEU A 63 1.10 -19.48 -20.23
C LEU A 63 0.71 -18.14 -20.84
N PRO A 64 0.80 -17.99 -22.17
CA PRO A 64 0.17 -16.88 -22.87
C PRO A 64 -1.32 -16.78 -22.54
N LEU A 65 -1.85 -15.58 -22.33
CA LEU A 65 -3.28 -15.36 -22.08
C LEU A 65 -4.18 -16.01 -23.15
N LYS A 66 -3.77 -15.99 -24.42
CA LYS A 66 -4.46 -16.69 -25.52
C LYS A 66 -4.58 -18.21 -25.30
N GLY A 67 -3.67 -18.81 -24.55
CA GLY A 67 -3.66 -20.24 -24.24
C GLY A 67 -4.65 -20.62 -23.14
N MET A 68 -5.25 -19.65 -22.44
CA MET A 68 -6.31 -19.92 -21.47
C MET A 68 -7.66 -20.28 -22.12
N GLY A 69 -7.72 -20.25 -23.46
CA GLY A 69 -8.82 -20.78 -24.26
C GLY A 69 -10.13 -20.03 -24.00
N ASP A 70 -11.23 -20.78 -23.85
CA ASP A 70 -12.57 -20.23 -23.62
C ASP A 70 -12.73 -19.47 -22.30
N ARG A 71 -11.77 -19.59 -21.36
CA ARG A 71 -11.79 -18.84 -20.09
C ARG A 71 -11.65 -17.34 -20.29
N PHE A 72 -10.83 -16.92 -21.26
CA PHE A 72 -10.61 -15.50 -21.59
C PHE A 72 -10.86 -15.28 -23.07
N ARG A 73 -12.03 -14.73 -23.41
CA ARG A 73 -12.35 -14.30 -24.78
C ARG A 73 -11.85 -12.89 -25.01
N ILE A 74 -10.71 -12.78 -25.68
CA ILE A 74 -10.09 -11.50 -26.01
C ILE A 74 -10.66 -10.96 -27.33
N ALA A 75 -11.40 -9.86 -27.26
CA ALA A 75 -11.88 -9.09 -28.41
C ALA A 75 -11.10 -7.77 -28.52
N ILE A 76 -10.50 -7.50 -29.68
CA ILE A 76 -9.62 -6.35 -29.88
C ILE A 76 -10.22 -5.42 -30.92
N THR A 77 -10.45 -4.18 -30.51
CA THR A 77 -11.27 -3.23 -31.27
C THR A 77 -10.47 -2.32 -32.22
N ASP A 78 -9.18 -2.05 -31.97
CA ASP A 78 -8.20 -1.43 -32.90
C ASP A 78 -6.75 -1.69 -32.35
N SER A 79 -5.64 -1.38 -33.03
CA SER A 79 -4.27 -1.67 -32.50
C SER A 79 -3.12 -0.88 -33.14
N LYS A 80 -2.97 0.42 -32.80
CA LYS A 80 -1.98 1.31 -33.48
C LYS A 80 -0.79 1.84 -32.66
N ARG A 81 -0.45 1.33 -31.46
CA ARG A 81 0.85 1.64 -30.79
C ARG A 81 1.57 0.44 -30.17
N LYS A 82 2.89 0.66 -29.96
CA LYS A 82 4.00 -0.30 -29.86
C LYS A 82 4.62 -0.52 -28.48
N LYS A 83 4.15 0.09 -27.37
CA LYS A 83 4.75 -0.08 -26.01
C LYS A 83 3.66 -0.25 -24.92
N LEU A 84 3.97 -0.98 -23.86
CA LEU A 84 3.14 -1.50 -22.76
C LEU A 84 3.88 -1.09 -21.49
N THR A 85 3.54 0.05 -20.91
CA THR A 85 4.21 0.56 -19.71
C THR A 85 3.29 0.41 -18.51
N SER A 86 3.84 0.24 -17.31
CA SER A 86 3.11 0.00 -16.06
C SER A 86 2.01 1.02 -15.74
N GLN A 87 2.10 2.24 -16.29
CA GLN A 87 1.10 3.31 -16.15
C GLN A 87 -0.07 3.27 -17.15
N VAL A 88 -0.12 2.32 -18.09
CA VAL A 88 -1.02 2.39 -19.28
C VAL A 88 -2.12 1.32 -19.31
N ILE A 89 -2.17 0.39 -18.36
CA ILE A 89 -3.30 -0.56 -18.32
C ILE A 89 -4.35 -0.03 -17.35
N GLU A 90 -5.00 1.08 -17.72
CA GLU A 90 -6.26 1.45 -17.07
C GLU A 90 -7.27 0.33 -17.36
N THR A 91 -7.50 -0.51 -16.37
CA THR A 91 -8.58 -1.49 -16.38
C THR A 91 -9.86 -0.79 -15.93
N PHE A 92 -10.90 -0.84 -16.75
CA PHE A 92 -12.22 -0.32 -16.38
C PHE A 92 -13.29 -1.34 -16.78
N GLU A 93 -14.32 -1.46 -15.96
CA GLU A 93 -15.43 -2.37 -16.21
C GLU A 93 -16.40 -1.72 -17.20
N LEU A 94 -16.70 -2.42 -18.29
CA LEU A 94 -17.64 -1.97 -19.32
C LEU A 94 -19.09 -2.43 -19.02
N GLY A 95 -19.28 -3.29 -18.02
CA GLY A 95 -20.51 -4.04 -17.75
C GLY A 95 -20.47 -5.46 -18.35
N ASP A 96 -21.37 -6.34 -17.91
CA ASP A 96 -21.60 -7.69 -18.49
C ASP A 96 -20.37 -8.63 -18.58
N GLY A 97 -19.45 -8.56 -17.61
CA GLY A 97 -18.26 -9.43 -17.61
C GLY A 97 -17.23 -9.05 -18.69
N GLU A 98 -17.12 -7.76 -19.00
CA GLU A 98 -16.07 -7.22 -19.87
C GLU A 98 -15.07 -6.35 -19.11
N LEU A 99 -13.79 -6.69 -19.24
CA LEU A 99 -12.67 -5.87 -18.80
C LEU A 99 -12.14 -5.06 -19.99
N GLY A 100 -12.20 -3.74 -19.88
CA GLY A 100 -11.62 -2.81 -20.81
C GLY A 100 -10.18 -2.50 -20.44
N LEU A 101 -9.24 -2.63 -21.39
CA LEU A 101 -7.88 -2.13 -21.25
C LEU A 101 -7.76 -0.87 -22.11
N LYS A 102 -7.62 0.30 -21.46
CA LYS A 102 -7.53 1.59 -22.16
C LYS A 102 -6.09 2.03 -22.34
N ASP A 103 -5.73 2.34 -23.59
CA ASP A 103 -4.57 3.17 -23.92
C ASP A 103 -5.04 4.31 -24.83
N ASP A 104 -5.19 5.52 -24.29
CA ASP A 104 -5.49 6.86 -24.88
C ASP A 104 -6.51 6.96 -26.06
N LYS A 105 -6.46 6.07 -27.08
CA LYS A 105 -7.41 5.94 -28.20
C LYS A 105 -7.82 4.50 -28.53
N LEU A 106 -7.47 3.51 -27.69
CA LEU A 106 -7.76 2.09 -27.92
C LEU A 106 -8.33 1.39 -26.68
N THR A 107 -9.37 0.59 -26.90
CA THR A 107 -9.96 -0.33 -25.93
C THR A 107 -9.78 -1.76 -26.42
N ALA A 108 -8.91 -2.55 -25.77
CA ALA A 108 -9.02 -4.00 -25.85
C ALA A 108 -10.08 -4.45 -24.85
N ARG A 109 -10.91 -5.43 -25.21
CA ARG A 109 -11.95 -5.98 -24.36
C ARG A 109 -11.66 -7.44 -24.08
N ILE A 110 -11.68 -7.81 -22.82
CA ILE A 110 -11.51 -9.19 -22.40
C ILE A 110 -12.82 -9.59 -21.74
N GLN A 111 -13.51 -10.52 -22.37
CA GLN A 111 -14.71 -11.12 -21.83
C GLN A 111 -14.32 -12.41 -21.10
N ALA A 112 -14.73 -12.51 -19.85
CA ALA A 112 -14.52 -13.70 -19.02
C ALA A 112 -15.60 -13.75 -17.94
N ASP A 113 -15.59 -14.79 -17.10
CA ASP A 113 -16.39 -14.79 -15.88
C ASP A 113 -15.87 -13.74 -14.87
N GLU A 114 -16.70 -13.40 -13.90
CA GLU A 114 -16.41 -12.38 -12.89
C GLU A 114 -15.12 -12.66 -12.10
N THR A 115 -14.85 -13.93 -11.78
CA THR A 115 -13.65 -14.34 -11.03
C THR A 115 -12.41 -14.13 -11.89
N ALA A 116 -12.45 -14.59 -13.14
CA ALA A 116 -11.36 -14.42 -14.09
C ALA A 116 -11.05 -12.94 -14.39
N ILE A 117 -12.06 -12.08 -14.48
CA ILE A 117 -11.86 -10.63 -14.65
C ILE A 117 -11.19 -10.01 -13.43
N SER A 118 -11.71 -10.32 -12.24
CA SER A 118 -11.16 -9.81 -10.98
C SER A 118 -9.71 -10.24 -10.82
N PHE A 119 -9.41 -11.50 -11.14
CA PHE A 119 -8.06 -12.05 -11.15
C PHE A 119 -7.16 -11.30 -12.14
N LEU A 120 -7.59 -11.13 -13.39
CA LEU A 120 -6.78 -10.47 -14.40
C LEU A 120 -6.52 -9.00 -14.05
N ARG A 121 -7.50 -8.32 -13.45
CA ARG A 121 -7.35 -6.96 -12.94
C ARG A 121 -6.29 -6.89 -11.85
N ALA A 122 -6.37 -7.77 -10.84
CA ALA A 122 -5.37 -7.85 -9.77
C ALA A 122 -3.98 -8.20 -10.32
N TYR A 123 -3.90 -9.13 -11.27
CA TYR A 123 -2.67 -9.52 -11.94
C TYR A 123 -2.01 -8.35 -12.68
N LEU A 124 -2.78 -7.64 -13.49
CA LEU A 124 -2.29 -6.50 -14.27
C LEU A 124 -1.86 -5.32 -13.39
N ALA A 125 -2.48 -5.14 -12.22
CA ALA A 125 -2.06 -4.14 -11.25
C ALA A 125 -0.69 -4.44 -10.61
N HIS A 126 -0.31 -5.72 -10.54
CA HIS A 126 0.90 -6.19 -9.86
C HIS A 126 1.96 -6.77 -10.80
N ILE A 127 1.75 -6.70 -12.11
CA ILE A 127 2.69 -7.25 -13.09
C ILE A 127 4.02 -6.50 -13.05
N GLU A 128 5.12 -7.24 -13.10
CA GLU A 128 6.47 -6.66 -13.04
C GLU A 128 6.78 -5.83 -14.29
N ALA A 129 7.47 -4.70 -14.08
CA ALA A 129 7.91 -3.83 -15.17
C ALA A 129 8.81 -4.57 -16.19
N GLU A 130 9.65 -5.51 -15.72
CA GLU A 130 10.51 -6.33 -16.58
C GLU A 130 9.71 -7.24 -17.52
N THR A 131 8.61 -7.81 -17.04
CA THR A 131 7.68 -8.60 -17.88
C THR A 131 7.08 -7.72 -18.98
N LEU A 132 6.66 -6.50 -18.63
CA LEU A 132 6.11 -5.55 -19.59
C LEU A 132 7.16 -5.10 -20.62
N ASP A 133 8.38 -4.84 -20.18
CA ASP A 133 9.50 -4.45 -21.06
C ASP A 133 9.90 -5.57 -22.02
N THR A 134 9.86 -6.82 -21.57
CA THR A 134 10.08 -8.00 -22.42
C THR A 134 9.00 -8.09 -23.50
N LEU A 135 7.71 -7.99 -23.12
CA LEU A 135 6.60 -7.96 -24.09
C LEU A 135 6.71 -6.81 -25.09
N ASN A 136 7.26 -5.67 -24.65
CA ASN A 136 7.49 -4.51 -25.52
C ASN A 136 8.56 -4.72 -26.57
N ALA A 137 9.63 -5.41 -26.18
CA ALA A 137 10.73 -5.72 -27.07
C ALA A 137 10.31 -6.81 -28.08
N GLU A 138 9.62 -7.84 -27.62
CA GLU A 138 9.26 -9.01 -28.43
C GLU A 138 8.09 -8.76 -29.39
N TYR A 139 7.06 -8.03 -28.94
CA TYR A 139 5.83 -7.87 -29.72
C TYR A 139 5.62 -6.41 -30.12
N PRO A 140 5.58 -6.09 -31.43
CA PRO A 140 5.40 -4.71 -31.87
C PRO A 140 3.95 -4.22 -31.73
N LYS A 141 2.94 -5.12 -31.70
CA LYS A 141 1.53 -4.74 -31.63
C LYS A 141 0.94 -4.99 -30.24
N LEU A 142 0.09 -4.08 -29.76
CA LEU A 142 -0.60 -4.25 -28.48
C LEU A 142 -1.43 -5.54 -28.42
N GLU A 143 -2.10 -5.89 -29.52
CA GLU A 143 -2.83 -7.15 -29.61
C GLU A 143 -1.95 -8.36 -29.32
N GLU A 144 -0.79 -8.42 -29.95
CA GLU A 144 0.16 -9.52 -29.79
C GLU A 144 0.70 -9.54 -28.36
N LYS A 145 0.89 -8.39 -27.72
CA LYS A 145 1.28 -8.31 -26.30
C LYS A 145 0.22 -8.87 -25.38
N ILE A 146 -1.03 -8.44 -25.53
CA ILE A 146 -2.14 -8.89 -24.67
C ILE A 146 -2.33 -10.39 -24.83
N ARG A 147 -2.30 -10.90 -26.08
CA ARG A 147 -2.43 -12.34 -26.35
C ARG A 147 -1.28 -13.16 -25.79
N ASN A 148 -0.07 -12.61 -25.77
CA ASN A 148 1.13 -13.28 -25.26
C ASN A 148 1.50 -12.86 -23.84
N LEU A 149 0.62 -12.14 -23.14
CA LEU A 149 0.82 -11.78 -21.74
C LEU A 149 1.00 -13.07 -20.95
N PRO A 150 2.15 -13.28 -20.28
CA PRO A 150 2.33 -14.45 -19.46
C PRO A 150 1.39 -14.30 -18.28
N VAL A 151 0.49 -15.25 -18.08
CA VAL A 151 -0.43 -15.30 -16.95
C VAL A 151 -0.29 -16.65 -16.24
N PRO A 152 -0.49 -16.69 -14.91
CA PRO A 152 -0.50 -17.94 -14.15
C PRO A 152 -1.48 -18.96 -14.73
N ASP A 153 -1.06 -20.22 -14.87
CA ASP A 153 -1.93 -21.32 -15.32
C ASP A 153 -2.85 -21.81 -14.21
N LEU A 154 -3.78 -20.95 -13.80
CA LEU A 154 -4.72 -21.23 -12.72
C LEU A 154 -6.08 -21.62 -13.27
N THR A 155 -6.74 -22.54 -12.58
CA THR A 155 -8.18 -22.81 -12.68
C THR A 155 -8.99 -21.68 -12.03
N ILE A 156 -10.30 -21.63 -12.27
CA ILE A 156 -11.17 -20.63 -11.64
C ILE A 156 -11.17 -20.74 -10.11
N GLU A 157 -11.11 -21.97 -9.59
CA GLU A 157 -11.02 -22.23 -8.15
C GLU A 157 -9.72 -21.70 -7.56
N GLU A 158 -8.59 -21.96 -8.23
CA GLU A 158 -7.27 -21.44 -7.83
C GLU A 158 -7.17 -19.91 -7.94
N MET A 159 -7.79 -19.31 -8.97
CA MET A 159 -7.90 -17.84 -9.07
C MET A 159 -8.69 -17.26 -7.90
N SER A 160 -9.82 -17.88 -7.55
CA SER A 160 -10.62 -17.48 -6.39
C SER A 160 -9.82 -17.59 -5.09
N GLN A 161 -9.06 -18.67 -4.92
CA GLN A 161 -8.17 -18.85 -3.79
C GLN A 161 -7.08 -17.76 -3.73
N ALA A 162 -6.45 -17.44 -4.86
CA ALA A 162 -5.44 -16.39 -4.94
C ALA A 162 -6.02 -15.02 -4.56
N LEU A 163 -7.20 -14.67 -5.09
CA LEU A 163 -7.91 -13.43 -4.78
C LEU A 163 -8.28 -13.34 -3.31
N SER A 164 -8.83 -14.41 -2.72
CA SER A 164 -9.21 -14.44 -1.30
C SER A 164 -7.98 -14.24 -0.40
N ARG A 165 -6.86 -14.92 -0.70
CA ARG A 165 -5.62 -14.74 0.06
C ARG A 165 -5.06 -13.33 -0.06
N TRP A 166 -5.12 -12.76 -1.27
CA TRP A 166 -4.68 -11.39 -1.51
C TRP A 166 -5.52 -10.38 -0.70
N GLU A 167 -6.84 -10.54 -0.70
CA GLU A 167 -7.75 -9.68 0.05
C GLU A 167 -7.50 -9.76 1.56
N GLU A 168 -7.22 -10.96 2.10
CA GLU A 168 -6.85 -11.14 3.51
C GLU A 168 -5.54 -10.39 3.84
N ILE A 169 -4.53 -10.48 2.98
CA ILE A 169 -3.25 -9.78 3.14
C ILE A 169 -3.44 -8.26 3.06
N GLU A 170 -4.22 -7.76 2.10
CA GLU A 170 -4.52 -6.32 1.98
C GLU A 170 -5.24 -5.80 3.23
N LYS A 171 -6.24 -6.54 3.74
CA LYS A 171 -6.94 -6.19 4.98
C LYS A 171 -6.00 -6.17 6.19
N GLU A 172 -5.10 -7.16 6.29
CA GLU A 172 -4.13 -7.18 7.38
C GLU A 172 -3.14 -6.01 7.28
N LYS A 173 -2.67 -5.68 6.07
CA LYS A 173 -1.83 -4.50 5.82
C LYS A 173 -2.53 -3.22 6.26
N GLU A 174 -3.77 -3.00 5.83
CA GLU A 174 -4.54 -1.83 6.23
C GLU A 174 -4.71 -1.75 7.76
N SER A 175 -4.99 -2.88 8.41
CA SER A 175 -5.11 -2.95 9.86
C SER A 175 -3.81 -2.59 10.57
N LEU A 176 -2.67 -3.11 10.10
CA LEU A 176 -1.36 -2.79 10.67
C LEU A 176 -0.97 -1.33 10.46
N VAL A 177 -1.21 -0.78 9.27
CA VAL A 177 -0.94 0.64 8.97
C VAL A 177 -1.76 1.54 9.91
N ARG A 178 -3.05 1.22 10.11
CA ARG A 178 -3.88 1.94 11.09
C ARG A 178 -3.32 1.81 12.50
N GLU A 179 -2.93 0.61 12.94
CA GLU A 179 -2.37 0.40 14.29
C GLU A 179 -1.03 1.14 14.50
N ILE A 180 -0.19 1.20 13.46
CA ILE A 180 1.07 1.95 13.46
C ILE A 180 0.78 3.44 13.63
N GLN A 181 -0.09 4.02 12.80
CA GLN A 181 -0.48 5.42 12.91
C GLN A 181 -1.11 5.73 14.26
N ASP A 182 -1.96 4.84 14.77
CA ASP A 182 -2.58 5.00 16.08
C ASP A 182 -1.57 5.03 17.21
N THR A 183 -0.54 4.17 17.12
CA THR A 183 0.55 4.08 18.08
C THR A 183 1.47 5.31 17.97
N ASP A 184 1.74 5.80 16.76
CA ASP A 184 2.51 7.03 16.49
C ASP A 184 1.85 8.25 17.12
N ASN A 185 0.55 8.44 16.84
CA ASN A 185 -0.22 9.55 17.40
C ASN A 185 -0.29 9.51 18.95
N LEU A 186 -0.30 8.30 19.52
CA LEU A 186 -0.25 8.12 20.98
C LEU A 186 1.13 8.48 21.56
N ILE A 187 2.21 8.11 20.85
CA ILE A 187 3.57 8.51 21.22
C ILE A 187 3.68 10.03 21.21
N ASP A 188 3.23 10.70 20.14
CA ASP A 188 3.23 12.17 20.05
C ASP A 188 2.47 12.81 21.21
N ALA A 189 1.26 12.34 21.49
CA ALA A 189 0.47 12.81 22.64
C ALA A 189 1.22 12.66 23.97
N LYS A 190 1.83 11.50 24.23
CA LYS A 190 2.60 11.26 25.45
C LYS A 190 3.90 12.07 25.50
N VAL A 191 4.55 12.31 24.36
CA VAL A 191 5.71 13.20 24.26
C VAL A 191 5.30 14.62 24.62
N PHE A 192 4.22 15.15 24.05
CA PHE A 192 3.73 16.49 24.41
C PHE A 192 3.40 16.62 25.89
N ARG A 193 2.77 15.60 26.49
CA ARG A 193 2.55 15.52 27.95
C ARG A 193 3.86 15.51 28.74
N LEU A 194 4.83 14.69 28.33
CA LEU A 194 6.12 14.56 29.00
C LEU A 194 6.92 15.87 28.95
N TYR A 195 6.82 16.63 27.86
CA TYR A 195 7.43 17.94 27.75
C TYR A 195 6.59 19.05 28.39
N GLY A 196 5.30 18.79 28.66
CA GLY A 196 4.40 19.72 29.35
C GLY A 196 3.87 20.82 28.44
N LEU A 197 3.69 20.52 27.15
CA LEU A 197 3.17 21.47 26.18
C LEU A 197 1.68 21.71 26.40
N GLU A 198 1.26 22.94 26.19
CA GLU A 198 -0.15 23.34 26.14
C GLU A 198 -0.74 23.10 24.74
N ARG A 199 -2.08 23.09 24.64
CA ARG A 199 -2.78 22.77 23.39
C ARG A 199 -2.33 23.65 22.22
N GLU A 200 -2.18 24.96 22.46
CA GLU A 200 -1.76 25.94 21.46
C GLU A 200 -0.33 25.69 20.98
N GLU A 201 0.55 25.26 21.88
CA GLU A 201 1.94 24.90 21.56
C GLU A 201 1.98 23.62 20.72
N ILE A 202 1.16 22.62 21.07
CA ILE A 202 1.02 21.38 20.29
C ILE A 202 0.54 21.68 18.87
N VAL A 203 -0.51 22.48 18.72
CA VAL A 203 -1.02 22.89 17.40
C VAL A 203 0.07 23.57 16.59
N THR A 204 0.83 24.48 17.21
CA THR A 204 1.95 25.17 16.53
C THR A 204 3.02 24.19 16.05
N VAL A 205 3.37 23.19 16.86
CA VAL A 205 4.33 22.15 16.47
C VAL A 205 3.79 21.34 15.28
N LEU A 206 2.55 20.85 15.36
CA LEU A 206 1.94 20.02 14.31
C LEU A 206 1.77 20.80 12.99
N ASP A 207 1.40 22.08 13.06
CA ASP A 207 1.36 22.97 11.88
C ASP A 207 2.74 23.13 11.24
N SER A 208 3.78 23.26 12.05
CA SER A 208 5.15 23.41 11.55
C SER A 208 5.67 22.15 10.84
N LEU A 209 5.15 20.98 11.22
CA LEU A 209 5.47 19.69 10.60
C LEU A 209 4.60 19.40 9.37
N GLY A 210 3.59 20.22 9.09
CA GLY A 210 2.63 19.99 8.01
C GLY A 210 1.74 18.77 8.26
N THR A 211 1.46 18.44 9.52
CA THR A 211 0.63 17.30 9.90
C THR A 211 -0.81 17.49 9.41
N GLU A 212 -1.39 16.44 8.84
CA GLU A 212 -2.77 16.45 8.34
C GLU A 212 -3.79 16.71 9.47
N GLU A 213 -4.90 17.39 9.15
CA GLU A 213 -5.92 17.79 10.15
C GLU A 213 -6.55 16.60 10.88
N GLU A 214 -6.75 15.46 10.19
CA GLU A 214 -7.27 14.23 10.80
C GLU A 214 -6.31 13.70 11.87
N ILE A 215 -5.02 13.58 11.53
CA ILE A 215 -3.96 13.14 12.44
C ILE A 215 -3.82 14.11 13.60
N LYS A 216 -3.78 15.42 13.33
CA LYS A 216 -3.73 16.46 14.35
C LYS A 216 -4.87 16.35 15.35
N THR A 217 -6.09 16.16 14.84
CA THR A 217 -7.28 16.00 15.68
C THR A 217 -7.18 14.76 16.56
N ASP A 218 -6.73 13.63 16.02
CA ASP A 218 -6.53 12.40 16.78
C ASP A 218 -5.47 12.54 17.88
N ILE A 219 -4.31 13.15 17.57
CA ILE A 219 -3.24 13.43 18.54
C ILE A 219 -3.76 14.31 19.68
N LEU A 220 -4.49 15.39 19.36
CA LEU A 220 -5.06 16.28 20.37
C LEU A 220 -6.08 15.55 21.27
N ASN A 221 -6.95 14.73 20.70
CA ASN A 221 -7.91 13.93 21.46
C ASN A 221 -7.21 12.91 22.38
N LYS A 222 -6.13 12.28 21.91
CA LYS A 222 -5.31 11.35 22.71
C LYS A 222 -4.59 12.09 23.83
N TRP A 223 -4.03 13.27 23.54
CA TRP A 223 -3.37 14.12 24.54
C TRP A 223 -4.34 14.57 25.63
N GLU A 224 -5.54 15.03 25.27
CA GLU A 224 -6.57 15.43 26.24
C GLU A 224 -6.91 14.29 27.22
N ARG A 225 -7.18 13.08 26.70
CA ARG A 225 -7.47 11.89 27.50
C ARG A 225 -6.34 11.53 28.46
N GLU A 226 -5.09 11.71 28.03
CA GLU A 226 -3.90 11.48 28.84
C GLU A 226 -3.69 12.56 29.90
N THR A 227 -4.18 13.78 29.68
CA THR A 227 -4.10 14.87 30.67
C THR A 227 -5.23 14.85 31.70
N GLU A 228 -6.38 14.29 31.36
CA GLU A 228 -7.54 14.14 32.26
C GLU A 228 -7.45 12.92 33.20
N GLY A 229 -6.57 11.96 32.88
CA GLY A 229 -6.32 10.72 33.65
C GLY A 229 -5.08 10.75 34.54
#